data_AF-A0A7W8IQC0-F1
#
_entry.id   AF-A0A7W8IQC0-F1
#
_cell.length_a   1.000
_cell.length_b   1.000
_cell.length_c   1.000
_cell.angle_alpha   90.00
_cell.angle_beta   90.00
_cell.angle_gamma   90.00
#
_symmetry.space_group_name_H-M   'P 1'
#
loop_
_entity.id
_entity.type
_entity.pdbx_description
1 polymer ?
#
loop_
_entity_poly.entity_id
_entity_poly.type
_entity_poly.pdbx_seq_one_letter_code
_entity_poly.pdbx_strand_id
1 'polypeptide(L)' 'MYEKPFCTQEPRDFSRWEIQWAKYILFANTNLAQYIDGTPLVKGMTMPFSLAVLLVYFVAFNAVTWWTFQKRDVAA' A
#
# COMPACT_ATOMS: atom_id res chain seq x y z
N MET A 1 29.24 -33.96 -11.20
CA MET A 1 28.70 -33.33 -9.98
C MET A 1 28.92 -31.84 -10.12
N TYR A 2 27.93 -31.11 -10.64
CA TYR A 2 28.06 -29.70 -11.02
C TYR A 2 27.49 -28.84 -9.89
N GLU A 3 28.35 -28.15 -9.15
CA GLU A 3 27.93 -27.11 -8.21
C GLU A 3 27.46 -25.89 -9.02
N LYS A 4 26.26 -25.42 -8.71
CA LYS A 4 25.61 -24.32 -9.42
C LYS A 4 26.16 -23.00 -8.87
N PRO A 5 26.56 -22.03 -9.71
CA PRO A 5 27.00 -20.72 -9.22
C PRO A 5 25.82 -20.00 -8.55
N PHE A 6 26.09 -19.34 -7.42
CA PHE A 6 25.12 -18.57 -6.62
C PHE A 6 24.35 -17.50 -7.44
N CYS A 7 24.84 -17.13 -8.62
CA CYS A 7 24.24 -16.11 -9.48
C CYS A 7 23.06 -16.58 -10.34
N THR A 8 22.66 -17.86 -10.30
CA THR A 8 21.37 -18.31 -10.88
C THR A 8 20.40 -18.79 -9.80
N GLN A 9 20.39 -18.13 -8.64
CA GLN A 9 19.18 -18.09 -7.84
C GLN A 9 18.14 -17.37 -8.71
N GLU A 10 17.13 -18.08 -9.20
CA GLU A 10 15.90 -17.42 -9.63
C GLU A 10 15.58 -16.41 -8.52
N PRO A 11 15.49 -15.10 -8.80
CA PRO A 11 15.06 -14.17 -7.77
C PRO A 11 13.74 -14.74 -7.29
N ARG A 12 13.64 -15.14 -6.01
CA ARG A 12 12.39 -15.65 -5.44
C ARG A 12 11.33 -14.68 -5.91
N ASP A 13 10.51 -15.17 -6.83
CA ASP A 13 9.60 -14.36 -7.63
C ASP A 13 8.79 -13.44 -6.71
N PHE A 14 8.50 -13.90 -5.48
CA PHE A 14 8.07 -13.19 -4.28
C PHE A 14 8.39 -11.68 -4.26
N SER A 15 9.64 -11.26 -4.50
CA SER A 15 9.99 -9.83 -4.46
C SER A 15 9.26 -9.00 -5.53
N ARG A 16 8.95 -9.59 -6.69
CA ARG A 16 8.17 -8.92 -7.75
C ARG A 16 6.70 -8.78 -7.34
N TRP A 17 6.16 -9.72 -6.58
CA TRP A 17 4.78 -9.65 -6.05
C TRP A 17 4.70 -8.57 -4.98
N GLU A 18 5.64 -8.50 -4.05
CA GLU A 18 5.68 -7.45 -3.02
C GLU A 18 5.66 -6.04 -3.63
N ILE A 19 6.41 -5.81 -4.72
CA ILE A 19 6.41 -4.51 -5.43
C ILE A 19 5.04 -4.19 -6.04
N GLN A 20 4.31 -5.19 -6.53
CA GLN A 20 2.96 -4.98 -7.07
C GLN A 20 1.95 -4.62 -5.98
N TRP A 21 2.07 -5.20 -4.79
CA TRP A 21 1.18 -4.91 -3.66
C TRP A 21 1.58 -3.64 -2.90
N ALA A 22 2.84 -3.22 -2.95
CA ALA A 22 3.36 -2.04 -2.26
C ALA A 22 2.59 -0.75 -2.58
N LYS A 23 2.04 -0.62 -3.80
CA LYS A 23 1.20 0.53 -4.21
C LYS A 23 -0.10 0.69 -3.41
N TYR A 24 -0.56 -0.34 -2.70
CA TYR A 24 -1.77 -0.31 -1.87
C TYR A 24 -1.48 -0.04 -0.39
N ILE A 25 -0.21 0.03 0.01
CA ILE A 25 0.17 0.44 1.37
C ILE A 25 -0.25 1.90 1.55
N LEU A 26 -0.95 2.20 2.64
CA LEU A 26 -1.46 3.55 2.93
C LEU A 26 -0.36 4.61 2.81
N PHE A 27 0.78 4.37 3.46
CA PHE A 27 1.89 5.31 3.50
C PHE A 27 2.51 5.59 2.12
N ALA A 28 2.45 4.62 1.19
CA ALA A 28 2.93 4.82 -0.19
C ALA A 28 2.07 5.82 -0.99
N ASN A 29 0.87 6.16 -0.51
CA ASN A 29 -0.08 7.08 -1.16
C ASN A 29 -0.23 8.43 -0.44
N THR A 30 0.45 8.64 0.70
CA THR A 30 0.34 9.88 1.50
C THR A 30 1.13 11.06 0.93
N ASN A 31 2.24 10.78 0.26
CA ASN A 31 3.02 11.81 -0.41
C ASN A 31 2.48 12.04 -1.83
N LEU A 32 1.70 13.10 -2.03
CA LEU A 32 1.21 13.50 -3.36
C LEU A 32 2.19 14.39 -4.13
N ALA A 33 3.17 15.00 -3.46
CA ALA A 33 4.18 15.85 -4.12
C ALA A 33 5.01 15.06 -5.15
N GLN A 34 5.14 13.74 -4.95
CA GLN A 34 5.78 12.82 -5.91
C GLN A 34 5.19 12.88 -7.33
N TYR A 35 3.93 13.30 -7.47
CA TYR A 35 3.26 13.44 -8.77
C TYR A 35 3.51 14.79 -9.45
N ILE A 36 3.99 15.77 -8.68
CA ILE A 36 4.37 17.10 -9.17
C ILE A 36 5.86 17.09 -9.55
N ASP A 37 6.69 16.46 -8.72
CA ASP A 37 8.14 16.34 -8.92
C ASP A 37 8.55 15.20 -9.87
N GLY A 38 7.57 14.44 -10.39
CA GLY A 38 7.77 13.40 -11.40
C GLY A 38 8.46 12.12 -10.92
N THR A 39 8.55 11.90 -9.61
CA THR A 39 9.25 10.75 -9.00
C THR A 39 8.30 9.85 -8.18
N PRO A 40 7.34 9.16 -8.81
CA PRO A 40 6.44 8.26 -8.08
C PRO A 40 7.22 7.08 -7.47
N LEU A 41 6.93 6.75 -6.20
CA LEU A 41 7.58 5.65 -5.48
C LEU A 41 7.47 4.29 -6.19
N VAL A 42 6.33 4.03 -6.85
CA VAL A 42 6.08 2.79 -7.61
C VAL A 42 5.68 3.14 -9.04
N LYS A 43 6.31 2.44 -9.99
CA LYS A 43 6.04 2.61 -11.42
C LYS A 43 4.55 2.36 -11.71
N GLY A 44 3.89 3.33 -12.36
CA GLY A 44 2.48 3.23 -12.75
C GLY A 44 1.48 3.76 -11.71
N MET A 45 1.93 4.35 -10.61
CA MET A 45 1.03 5.11 -9.73
C MET A 45 0.63 6.45 -10.36
N THR A 46 -0.63 6.84 -10.17
CA THR A 46 -1.18 8.13 -10.64
C THR A 46 -1.81 8.88 -9.47
N MET A 47 -1.92 10.21 -9.59
CA MET A 47 -2.55 11.05 -8.56
C MET A 47 -3.98 10.59 -8.18
N PRO A 48 -4.92 10.34 -9.13
CA PRO A 48 -6.26 9.87 -8.77
C PRO A 48 -6.27 8.48 -8.13
N PHE A 49 -5.31 7.60 -8.47
CA PHE A 49 -5.17 6.30 -7.82
C PHE A 49 -4.85 6.46 -6.32
N SER A 50 -3.89 7.31 -5.98
CA SER A 50 -3.55 7.55 -4.56
C SER A 50 -4.69 8.18 -3.78
N LEU A 51 -5.43 9.11 -4.39
CA LEU A 51 -6.62 9.71 -3.76
C LEU A 51 -7.71 8.67 -3.48
N ALA A 52 -7.97 7.77 -4.44
CA ALA A 52 -8.94 6.69 -4.24
C ALA A 52 -8.54 5.74 -3.10
N VAL A 53 -7.27 5.35 -3.02
CA VAL A 53 -6.74 4.51 -1.93
C VAL A 53 -6.90 5.23 -0.58
N LEU A 54 -6.50 6.50 -0.48
CA LEU A 54 -6.64 7.28 0.75
C LEU A 54 -8.10 7.38 1.20
N LEU A 55 -9.03 7.60 0.27
CA LEU A 55 -10.46 7.69 0.57
C LEU A 55 -11.02 6.37 1.11
N VAL A 56 -10.62 5.23 0.51
CA VAL A 56 -11.02 3.90 0.99
C VAL A 56 -10.54 3.67 2.43
N TYR A 57 -9.27 3.95 2.73
CA TYR A 57 -8.76 3.81 4.10
C TYR A 57 -9.42 4.78 5.08
N PHE A 58 -9.69 6.02 4.66
CA PHE A 58 -10.39 7.00 5.49
C PHE A 58 -11.78 6.49 5.89
N VAL A 59 -12.58 6.01 4.92
CA VAL A 59 -13.91 5.45 5.20
C VAL A 59 -13.80 4.21 6.08
N ALA A 60 -12.85 3.32 5.82
CA ALA A 60 -12.64 2.12 6.63
C ALA A 60 -12.30 2.46 8.10
N PHE A 61 -11.37 3.38 8.34
CA PHE A 61 -11.02 3.80 9.70
C PHE A 61 -12.17 4.50 10.41
N ASN A 62 -12.95 5.34 9.71
CA ASN A 62 -14.14 5.96 10.28
C ASN A 62 -15.22 4.93 10.60
N ALA A 63 -15.43 3.93 9.75
CA ALA A 63 -16.39 2.85 10.00
C ALA A 63 -15.98 2.00 11.22
N VAL A 64 -14.69 1.67 11.34
CA VAL A 64 -14.17 0.93 12.51
C VAL A 64 -14.27 1.78 13.77
N THR A 65 -13.88 3.06 13.70
CA THR A 65 -14.05 4.03 14.79
C THR A 65 -15.51 4.05 15.21
N TRP A 66 -16.43 4.38 14.31
CA TRP A 66 -17.86 4.40 14.57
C TRP A 66 -18.36 3.12 15.22
N TRP A 67 -18.02 1.95 14.65
CA TRP A 67 -18.44 0.65 15.20
C TRP A 67 -17.93 0.39 16.62
N THR A 68 -16.68 0.75 16.89
CA THR A 68 -16.05 0.53 18.20
C THR A 68 -16.55 1.49 19.27
N PHE A 69 -16.85 2.74 18.91
CA PHE A 69 -17.34 3.76 19.84
C PHE A 69 -18.87 3.71 20.04
N GLN A 70 -19.65 3.39 19.00
CA GLN A 70 -21.12 3.32 19.09
C GLN A 70 -21.62 2.32 20.14
N LYS A 71 -20.90 1.22 20.38
CA LYS A 71 -21.27 0.24 21.42
C LYS A 71 -20.89 0.68 22.83
N ARG A 72 -19.98 1.65 22.97
CA ARG A 72 -19.49 2.16 24.26
C ARG A 72 -20.33 3.34 24.76
N ASP A 73 -20.94 4.11 23.85
CA ASP A 73 -21.81 5.25 24.18
C ASP A 73 -23.25 4.86 24.59
N VAL A 74 -23.60 3.58 24.63
CA VAL A 74 -24.95 3.08 25.04
C VAL A 74 -24.95 2.50 26.46
N ALA A 75 -23.80 2.53 27.15
CA ALA A 75 -23.64 1.99 28.51
C ALA A 75 -23.47 3.07 29.59
N ALA A 76 -23.99 4.28 29.36
CA ALA A 76 -24.05 5.37 30.35
C ALA A 76 -25.40 5.39 31.06
#